data_AF-A0A5C6T805-F1
#
_entry.id   AF-A0A5C6T805-F1
#
_cell.length_a   1.000
_cell.length_b   1.000
_cell.length_c   1.000
_cell.angle_alpha   90.00
_cell.angle_beta   90.00
_cell.angle_gamma   90.00
#
_symmetry.space_group_name_H-M   'P 1'
#
loop_
_entity.id
_entity.type
_entity.pdbx_description
1 polymer ?
#
loop_
_entity_poly.entity_id
_entity_poly.type
_entity_poly.pdbx_seq_one_letter_code
_entity_poly.pdbx_strand_id
1 'polypeptide(L)'
;MLPEDDTFGTSSSEHSSISSSLEPLGTLPNSWCGISNEVIEISGRLLALCRSACDYNKDQTTTGLKIANKALCDIAVARELEKELLSVDFKTIVLLEEPQDFDVDTRDDNAPVSHLLETAEAYRKAGLLQLYLTFDDLVVNASGGQNASASSSDDAKDKASRAKSLIDLTLELVTTLERIPAESVSRFIHPM
;
A
#
# COMPACT_ATOMS: atom_id res chain seq x y z
N MET A 1 -59.38 28.91 34.81
CA MET A 1 -59.73 29.63 33.56
C MET A 1 -58.42 30.18 33.00
N LEU A 2 -58.17 29.91 31.72
CA LEU A 2 -56.91 30.08 30.96
C LEU A 2 -56.29 31.50 31.01
N PRO A 3 -55.02 31.62 30.56
CA PRO A 3 -54.74 32.06 29.17
C PRO A 3 -53.84 31.05 28.42
N GLU A 4 -54.10 30.66 27.16
CA GLU A 4 -53.95 31.37 25.85
C GLU A 4 -52.49 31.83 25.63
N ASP A 5 -51.64 31.11 24.89
CA ASP A 5 -51.46 30.97 23.42
C ASP A 5 -50.35 31.90 22.93
N ASP A 6 -49.33 31.35 22.24
CA ASP A 6 -48.68 32.04 21.11
C ASP A 6 -47.65 31.13 20.40
N THR A 7 -48.05 30.80 19.18
CA THR A 7 -47.34 30.12 18.10
C THR A 7 -46.41 31.08 17.38
N PHE A 8 -45.12 30.79 17.20
CA PHE A 8 -44.28 31.24 16.05
C PHE A 8 -42.98 30.43 16.12
N GLY A 9 -42.45 29.79 15.08
CA GLY A 9 -42.62 29.92 13.65
C GLY A 9 -41.28 29.45 13.08
N THR A 10 -41.24 28.23 12.53
CA THR A 10 -40.05 27.67 11.91
C THR A 10 -39.92 28.26 10.51
N SER A 11 -38.97 29.19 10.36
CA SER A 11 -38.41 29.66 9.09
C SER A 11 -37.01 30.16 9.41
N SER A 12 -35.97 30.08 8.60
CA SER A 12 -35.61 29.52 7.30
C SER A 12 -34.20 30.10 7.08
N SER A 13 -33.38 29.47 6.23
CA SER A 13 -32.14 30.06 5.67
C SER A 13 -30.98 30.25 6.68
N GLU A 14 -29.72 30.09 6.33
CA GLU A 14 -29.08 30.07 5.02
C GLU A 14 -27.66 29.49 5.19
N HIS A 15 -27.28 28.62 4.25
CA HIS A 15 -26.01 28.60 3.54
C HIS A 15 -24.67 28.75 4.29
N SER A 16 -23.78 27.79 3.96
CA SER A 16 -22.32 27.93 3.91
C SER A 16 -21.65 27.92 5.29
N SER A 17 -20.61 27.13 5.54
CA SER A 17 -19.57 26.66 4.65
C SER A 17 -19.05 25.32 5.14
N ILE A 18 -18.67 24.47 4.18
CA ILE A 18 -17.75 23.37 4.40
C ILE A 18 -16.44 24.01 4.89
N SER A 19 -16.25 24.09 6.21
CA SER A 19 -14.95 24.44 6.78
C SER A 19 -14.08 23.20 6.70
N SER A 20 -13.41 23.07 5.56
CA SER A 20 -12.12 22.40 5.46
C SER A 20 -11.14 23.11 6.39
N SER A 21 -11.09 22.68 7.65
CA SER A 21 -9.99 23.00 8.57
C SER A 21 -9.30 21.70 8.94
N LEU A 22 -8.21 21.42 8.24
CA LEU A 22 -7.15 20.55 8.72
C LEU A 22 -6.64 21.14 10.05
N GLU A 23 -6.92 20.46 11.15
CA GLU A 23 -6.15 20.59 12.39
C GLU A 23 -5.53 19.22 12.70
N PRO A 24 -4.20 19.08 12.59
CA PRO A 24 -3.49 17.85 12.92
C PRO A 24 -3.11 17.88 14.40
N LEU A 25 -3.97 17.32 15.27
CA LEU A 25 -3.64 17.15 16.69
C LEU A 25 -3.71 15.67 17.07
N GLY A 26 -2.55 15.02 16.99
CA GLY A 26 -2.13 13.89 17.84
C GLY A 26 -2.95 12.59 17.77
N THR A 27 -2.25 11.52 17.41
CA THR A 27 -2.68 10.10 17.28
C THR A 27 -3.28 9.74 15.93
N LEU A 28 -2.54 8.99 15.10
CA LEU A 28 -3.20 8.11 14.14
C LEU A 28 -2.37 6.90 13.69
N PRO A 29 -2.29 5.84 14.52
CA PRO A 29 -2.40 4.49 14.02
C PRO A 29 -3.86 4.03 14.12
N ASN A 30 -4.61 4.08 13.01
CA ASN A 30 -5.64 3.08 12.65
C ASN A 30 -5.92 3.19 11.13
N SER A 31 -6.17 2.12 10.38
CA SER A 31 -7.25 1.17 10.68
C SER A 31 -6.94 -0.32 10.76
N TRP A 32 -5.72 -0.83 10.50
CA TRP A 32 -5.35 -2.21 10.83
C TRP A 32 -3.88 -2.28 11.28
N CYS A 33 -3.64 -2.75 12.51
CA CYS A 33 -2.31 -2.88 13.12
C CYS A 33 -1.43 -1.60 13.12
N GLY A 34 -1.99 -0.39 13.03
CA GLY A 34 -1.19 0.85 13.01
C GLY A 34 -0.29 1.04 11.78
N ILE A 35 -0.66 0.42 10.66
CA ILE A 35 -0.11 0.71 9.34
C ILE A 35 -0.80 1.97 8.79
N SER A 36 -0.06 2.84 8.06
CA SER A 36 -0.62 4.07 7.50
C SER A 36 -1.70 3.79 6.44
N ASN A 37 -2.68 4.69 6.33
CA ASN A 37 -3.74 4.59 5.32
C ASN A 37 -3.19 4.56 3.89
N GLU A 38 -2.06 5.22 3.65
CA GLU A 38 -1.35 5.21 2.37
C GLU A 38 -0.93 3.77 1.97
N VAL A 39 -0.37 2.99 2.89
CA VAL A 39 0.00 1.59 2.61
C VAL A 39 -1.22 0.72 2.35
N ILE A 40 -2.30 0.92 3.12
CA ILE A 40 -3.57 0.22 2.94
C ILE A 40 -4.13 0.50 1.55
N GLU A 41 -4.11 1.77 1.13
CA GLU A 41 -4.61 2.20 -0.16
C GLU A 41 -3.77 1.64 -1.31
N ILE A 42 -2.44 1.77 -1.24
CA ILE A 42 -1.51 1.23 -2.23
C ILE A 42 -1.69 -0.28 -2.35
N SER A 43 -1.77 -0.99 -1.21
CA SER A 43 -2.00 -2.44 -1.18
C SER A 43 -3.36 -2.83 -1.77
N GLY A 44 -4.40 -2.04 -1.52
CA GLY A 44 -5.73 -2.24 -2.09
C GLY A 44 -5.74 -2.06 -3.61
N ARG A 45 -5.13 -0.97 -4.11
CA ARG A 45 -4.97 -0.71 -5.55
C ARG A 45 -4.19 -1.83 -6.24
N LEU A 46 -3.10 -2.27 -5.60
CA LEU A 46 -2.30 -3.40 -6.06
C LEU A 46 -3.11 -4.69 -6.17
N LEU A 47 -3.81 -5.08 -5.09
CA LEU A 47 -4.58 -6.33 -5.08
C LEU A 47 -5.69 -6.30 -6.14
N ALA A 48 -6.37 -5.17 -6.31
CA ALA A 48 -7.38 -4.99 -7.35
C ALA A 48 -6.78 -5.15 -8.75
N LEU A 49 -5.61 -4.53 -9.00
CA LEU A 49 -4.89 -4.66 -10.27
C LEU A 49 -4.48 -6.10 -10.55
N CYS A 50 -3.85 -6.79 -9.60
CA CYS A 50 -3.40 -8.16 -9.75
C CYS A 50 -4.56 -9.14 -9.96
N ARG A 51 -5.68 -8.95 -9.25
CA ARG A 51 -6.90 -9.74 -9.47
C ARG A 51 -7.45 -9.52 -10.87
N SER A 52 -7.56 -8.27 -11.30
CA SER A 52 -8.00 -7.92 -12.66
C SER A 52 -7.10 -8.56 -13.73
N ALA A 53 -5.78 -8.53 -13.54
CA ALA A 53 -4.79 -9.17 -14.41
C ALA A 53 -4.95 -10.70 -14.49
N CYS A 54 -5.24 -11.34 -13.36
CA CYS A 54 -5.50 -12.78 -13.31
C CYS A 54 -6.82 -13.17 -13.99
N ASP A 55 -7.85 -12.31 -13.95
CA ASP A 55 -9.19 -12.64 -14.43
C ASP A 55 -9.26 -12.71 -15.96
N TYR A 56 -8.70 -11.74 -16.71
CA TYR A 56 -8.75 -11.81 -18.18
C TYR A 56 -7.77 -12.82 -18.77
N ASN A 57 -6.71 -13.21 -18.04
CA ASN A 57 -5.87 -14.34 -18.45
C ASN A 57 -6.66 -15.67 -18.48
N LYS A 58 -7.78 -15.74 -17.74
CA LYS A 58 -8.69 -16.90 -17.73
C LYS A 58 -9.81 -16.79 -18.78
N ASP A 59 -10.25 -15.57 -19.10
CA ASP A 59 -11.32 -15.33 -20.07
C ASP A 59 -10.83 -15.45 -21.53
N GLN A 60 -10.92 -16.66 -22.08
CA GLN A 60 -10.59 -16.96 -23.49
C GLN A 60 -11.60 -16.41 -24.52
N THR A 61 -12.66 -15.71 -24.09
CA THR A 61 -13.80 -15.32 -24.92
C THR A 61 -13.76 -13.87 -25.41
N THR A 62 -12.86 -13.04 -24.89
CA THR A 62 -12.79 -11.62 -25.24
C THR A 62 -11.88 -11.35 -26.45
N THR A 63 -12.26 -10.37 -27.28
CA THR A 63 -11.53 -10.00 -28.51
C THR A 63 -10.10 -9.56 -28.19
N GLY A 64 -9.10 -10.21 -28.79
CA GLY A 64 -7.67 -10.04 -28.44
C GLY A 64 -7.15 -8.58 -28.40
N LEU A 65 -7.69 -7.68 -29.23
CA LEU A 65 -7.32 -6.25 -29.18
C LEU A 65 -7.71 -5.56 -27.87
N LYS A 66 -8.88 -5.89 -27.30
CA LYS A 66 -9.34 -5.32 -26.03
C LYS A 66 -8.49 -5.84 -24.86
N ILE A 67 -8.16 -7.13 -24.87
CA ILE A 67 -7.26 -7.75 -23.89
C ILE A 67 -5.88 -7.09 -23.96
N ALA A 68 -5.32 -6.96 -25.16
CA ALA A 68 -4.00 -6.34 -25.35
C ALA A 68 -3.99 -4.87 -24.86
N ASN A 69 -5.01 -4.08 -25.20
CA ASN A 69 -5.09 -2.69 -24.73
C ASN A 69 -5.20 -2.61 -23.21
N LYS A 70 -6.00 -3.51 -22.59
CA LYS A 70 -6.11 -3.59 -21.14
C LYS A 70 -4.78 -3.99 -20.49
N ALA A 71 -4.08 -4.99 -21.02
CA ALA A 71 -2.78 -5.41 -20.52
C ALA A 71 -1.76 -4.26 -20.57
N LEU A 72 -1.73 -3.48 -21.64
CA LEU A 72 -0.88 -2.29 -21.74
C LEU A 72 -1.22 -1.23 -20.68
N CYS A 73 -2.50 -0.97 -20.43
CA CYS A 73 -2.94 -0.08 -19.35
C CYS A 73 -2.53 -0.62 -17.98
N ASP A 74 -2.76 -1.91 -17.73
CA ASP A 74 -2.45 -2.55 -16.45
C ASP A 74 -0.94 -2.52 -16.17
N ILE A 75 -0.09 -2.74 -17.18
CA ILE A 75 1.37 -2.61 -17.07
C ILE A 75 1.78 -1.17 -16.72
N ALA A 76 1.13 -0.18 -17.32
CA ALA A 76 1.41 1.23 -16.99
C ALA A 76 1.05 1.54 -15.52
N VAL A 77 -0.11 1.07 -15.05
CA VAL A 77 -0.50 1.21 -13.64
C VAL A 77 0.44 0.44 -12.72
N ALA A 78 0.86 -0.77 -13.10
CA ALA A 78 1.80 -1.60 -12.34
C ALA A 78 3.15 -0.88 -12.12
N ARG A 79 3.66 -0.17 -13.13
CA ARG A 79 4.89 0.62 -13.03
C ARG A 79 4.77 1.81 -12.08
N GLU A 80 3.62 2.49 -12.08
CA GLU A 80 3.39 3.59 -11.14
C GLU A 80 3.28 3.06 -9.70
N LEU A 81 2.59 1.94 -9.48
CA LEU A 81 2.51 1.29 -8.17
C LEU A 81 3.89 0.77 -7.70
N GLU A 82 4.70 0.20 -8.60
CA GLU A 82 6.07 -0.20 -8.30
C GLU A 82 6.88 0.99 -7.81
N LYS A 83 6.83 2.10 -8.53
CA LYS A 83 7.54 3.33 -8.18
C LYS A 83 7.08 3.88 -6.83
N GLU A 84 5.77 3.90 -6.57
CA GLU A 84 5.19 4.31 -5.30
C GLU A 84 5.74 3.43 -4.17
N LEU A 85 5.63 2.09 -4.29
CA LEU A 85 6.16 1.12 -3.32
C LEU A 85 7.68 1.17 -3.11
N LEU A 86 8.46 1.53 -4.14
CA LEU A 86 9.91 1.71 -4.01
C LEU A 86 10.29 3.04 -3.37
N SER A 87 9.41 4.05 -3.42
CA SER A 87 9.65 5.37 -2.83
C SER A 87 9.27 5.46 -1.36
N VAL A 88 8.44 4.53 -0.87
CA VAL A 88 7.99 4.50 0.52
C VAL A 88 9.14 4.11 1.44
N ASP A 89 9.51 5.04 2.32
CA ASP A 89 10.42 4.82 3.45
C ASP A 89 9.66 5.04 4.76
N PHE A 90 9.18 3.94 5.35
CA PHE A 90 8.41 3.97 6.59
C PHE A 90 9.16 4.58 7.77
N LYS A 91 10.48 4.44 7.80
CA LYS A 91 11.28 5.02 8.87
C LYS A 91 11.26 6.54 8.78
N THR A 92 11.38 7.08 7.56
CA THR A 92 11.29 8.52 7.32
C THR A 92 9.88 9.04 7.59
N ILE A 93 8.82 8.31 7.20
CA ILE A 93 7.43 8.70 7.46
C ILE A 93 7.15 8.82 8.96
N VAL A 94 7.55 7.82 9.77
CA VAL A 94 7.37 7.87 11.22
C VAL A 94 8.19 9.00 11.85
N LEU A 95 9.44 9.22 11.42
CA LEU A 95 10.29 10.30 11.94
C LEU A 95 9.82 11.72 11.56
N LEU A 96 9.10 11.89 10.44
CA LEU A 96 8.50 13.16 10.04
C LEU A 96 7.22 13.48 10.81
N GLU A 97 6.54 12.44 11.31
CA GLU A 97 5.34 12.55 12.14
C GLU A 97 5.64 12.71 13.64
N GLU A 98 6.91 12.61 14.05
CA GLU A 98 7.42 13.11 15.33
C GLU A 98 7.68 14.63 15.21
N PRO A 99 6.72 15.53 15.55
CA PRO A 99 7.12 16.91 15.81
C PRO A 99 8.17 16.88 16.93
N GLN A 100 9.21 17.71 16.82
CA GLN A 100 10.19 17.92 17.90
C GLN A 100 9.43 18.12 19.21
N ASP A 101 9.36 17.08 20.05
CA ASP A 101 8.73 16.98 21.38
C ASP A 101 7.60 15.93 21.55
N PHE A 102 7.16 15.20 20.51
CA PHE A 102 6.22 14.06 20.68
C PHE A 102 6.78 12.76 20.07
N ASP A 103 7.19 11.85 20.95
CA ASP A 103 7.52 10.47 20.61
C ASP A 103 6.23 9.71 20.24
N VAL A 104 6.24 9.00 19.10
CA VAL A 104 5.08 8.21 18.67
C VAL A 104 5.01 6.95 19.53
N ASP A 105 4.20 6.98 20.58
CA ASP A 105 3.97 5.82 21.46
C ASP A 105 2.64 5.15 21.11
N THR A 106 2.68 3.86 20.74
CA THR A 106 1.48 3.06 20.48
C THR A 106 0.72 2.74 21.77
N ARG A 107 1.33 2.95 22.94
CA ARG A 107 0.79 2.61 24.27
C ARG A 107 0.37 1.14 24.40
N ASP A 108 0.85 0.29 23.49
CA ASP A 108 0.64 -1.14 23.46
C ASP A 108 2.01 -1.83 23.42
N ASP A 109 2.39 -2.38 24.57
CA ASP A 109 3.64 -3.12 24.72
C ASP A 109 3.73 -4.35 23.80
N ASN A 110 2.60 -4.84 23.28
CA ASN A 110 2.54 -5.98 22.36
C ASN A 110 2.60 -5.55 20.88
N ALA A 111 2.54 -4.25 20.58
CA ALA A 111 2.66 -3.70 19.24
C ALA A 111 3.38 -2.33 19.26
N PRO A 112 4.65 -2.27 19.72
CA PRO A 112 5.46 -1.07 19.61
C PRO A 112 5.63 -0.64 18.15
N VAL A 113 5.88 0.66 17.92
CA VAL A 113 6.10 1.26 16.59
C VAL A 113 7.10 0.47 15.75
N SER A 114 8.16 -0.07 16.36
CA SER A 114 9.15 -0.90 15.68
C SER A 114 8.55 -2.13 15.01
N HIS A 115 7.57 -2.80 15.64
CA HIS A 115 6.90 -3.95 15.04
C HIS A 115 6.01 -3.50 13.88
N LEU A 116 5.38 -2.33 13.98
CA LEU A 116 4.52 -1.78 12.93
C LEU A 116 5.32 -1.41 11.68
N LEU A 117 6.52 -0.85 11.88
CA LEU A 117 7.46 -0.56 10.80
C LEU A 117 7.88 -1.83 10.05
N GLU A 118 8.22 -2.90 10.78
CA GLU A 118 8.57 -4.19 10.16
C GLU A 118 7.35 -4.81 9.45
N THR A 119 6.14 -4.69 10.02
CA THR A 119 4.90 -5.14 9.36
C THR A 119 4.65 -4.34 8.07
N ALA A 120 4.77 -3.02 8.09
CA ALA A 120 4.59 -2.18 6.91
C ALA A 120 5.62 -2.50 5.82
N GLU A 121 6.89 -2.72 6.20
CA GLU A 121 7.94 -3.16 5.29
C GLU A 121 7.65 -4.54 4.68
N ALA A 122 7.07 -5.45 5.47
CA ALA A 122 6.62 -6.73 4.96
C ALA A 122 5.49 -6.58 3.92
N TYR A 123 4.50 -5.71 4.16
CA TYR A 123 3.45 -5.42 3.17
C TYR A 123 4.02 -4.82 1.89
N ARG A 124 4.96 -3.88 1.99
CA ARG A 124 5.63 -3.26 0.84
C ARG A 124 6.38 -4.29 0.00
N LYS A 125 7.19 -5.15 0.63
CA LYS A 125 7.92 -6.24 -0.04
C LYS A 125 7.00 -7.30 -0.63
N ALA A 126 5.96 -7.71 0.09
CA ALA A 126 4.95 -8.64 -0.42
C ALA A 126 4.22 -8.05 -1.63
N GLY A 127 3.94 -6.75 -1.60
CA GLY A 127 3.32 -6.05 -2.71
C GLY A 127 4.18 -6.01 -3.97
N LEU A 128 5.47 -5.68 -3.82
CA LEU A 128 6.45 -5.73 -4.92
C LEU A 128 6.57 -7.15 -5.49
N LEU A 129 6.67 -8.16 -4.62
CA LEU A 129 6.74 -9.56 -5.04
C LEU A 129 5.49 -9.96 -5.85
N GLN A 130 4.30 -9.57 -5.39
CA GLN A 130 3.05 -9.83 -6.11
C GLN A 130 2.99 -9.12 -7.47
N LEU A 131 3.44 -7.86 -7.57
CA LEU A 131 3.56 -7.16 -8.85
C LEU A 131 4.44 -7.92 -9.81
N TYR A 132 5.65 -8.26 -9.36
CA TYR A 132 6.60 -8.93 -10.23
C TYR A 132 6.09 -10.29 -10.66
N LEU A 133 5.50 -11.10 -9.78
CA LEU A 133 4.91 -12.39 -10.16
C LEU A 133 3.71 -12.27 -11.11
N THR A 134 2.98 -11.14 -11.08
CA THR A 134 1.81 -10.92 -11.94
C THR A 134 2.20 -10.37 -13.32
N PHE A 135 3.24 -9.54 -13.37
CA PHE A 135 3.66 -8.83 -14.57
C PHE A 135 5.12 -9.15 -14.90
N ASP A 136 5.32 -10.09 -15.84
CA ASP A 136 6.66 -10.50 -16.26
C ASP A 136 7.45 -9.41 -16.99
N ASP A 137 6.74 -8.43 -17.56
CA ASP A 137 7.32 -7.27 -18.24
C ASP A 137 7.92 -6.21 -17.28
N LEU A 138 7.69 -6.35 -15.97
CA LEU A 138 8.31 -5.48 -14.98
C LEU A 138 9.74 -5.96 -14.66
N VAL A 139 10.69 -5.03 -14.71
CA VAL A 139 12.08 -5.29 -14.33
C VAL A 139 12.18 -5.35 -12.81
N VAL A 140 12.71 -6.44 -12.27
CA VAL A 140 12.86 -6.60 -10.81
C VAL A 140 14.02 -5.74 -10.32
N ASN A 141 13.71 -4.56 -9.78
CA ASN A 141 14.69 -3.64 -9.22
C ASN A 141 14.94 -3.97 -7.74
N ALA A 142 15.57 -5.11 -7.46
CA ALA A 142 15.81 -5.58 -6.09
C ALA A 142 16.74 -4.66 -5.26
N SER A 143 17.51 -3.78 -5.91
CA SER A 143 18.29 -2.73 -5.24
C SER A 143 17.98 -1.38 -5.90
N GLY A 144 17.43 -0.45 -5.12
CA GLY A 144 17.12 0.90 -5.58
C GLY A 144 18.28 1.50 -6.38
N GLY A 145 18.05 1.73 -7.67
CA GLY A 145 19.01 2.34 -8.57
C GLY A 145 19.93 1.35 -9.26
N GLN A 146 19.50 0.86 -10.42
CA GLN A 146 20.32 0.84 -11.63
C GLN A 146 19.43 0.50 -12.82
N ASN A 147 19.27 1.48 -13.72
CA ASN A 147 18.66 1.28 -15.02
C ASN A 147 19.44 0.19 -15.77
N ALA A 148 18.89 -1.03 -15.82
CA ALA A 148 19.42 -2.09 -16.65
C ALA A 148 19.21 -1.67 -18.12
N SER A 149 20.25 -1.02 -18.67
CA SER A 149 20.32 -0.63 -20.06
C SER A 149 20.22 -1.88 -20.92
N ALA A 150 19.24 -1.88 -21.83
CA ALA A 150 18.99 -2.94 -22.79
C ALA A 150 20.26 -3.24 -23.61
N SER A 151 20.93 -4.36 -23.32
CA SER A 151 21.84 -4.98 -24.28
C SER A 151 22.09 -6.46 -24.01
N SER A 152 22.06 -7.23 -25.09
CA SER A 152 22.39 -8.65 -25.28
C SER A 152 21.25 -9.66 -25.10
N SER A 153 21.02 -10.36 -26.21
CA SER A 153 19.94 -11.27 -26.56
C SER A 153 20.18 -12.68 -26.04
N ASP A 154 20.01 -12.89 -24.74
CA ASP A 154 19.96 -14.24 -24.17
C ASP A 154 18.79 -14.34 -23.16
N ASP A 155 17.59 -14.56 -23.70
CA ASP A 155 16.31 -14.67 -22.96
C ASP A 155 16.38 -15.66 -21.79
N ALA A 156 17.20 -16.71 -21.92
CA ALA A 156 17.42 -17.69 -20.86
C ALA A 156 18.20 -17.10 -19.66
N LYS A 157 19.19 -16.24 -19.93
CA LYS A 157 19.99 -15.58 -18.89
C LYS A 157 19.18 -14.53 -18.15
N ASP A 158 18.34 -13.79 -18.87
CA ASP A 158 17.47 -12.75 -18.31
C ASP A 158 16.41 -13.35 -17.34
N LYS A 159 15.78 -14.45 -17.76
CA LYS A 159 14.87 -15.23 -16.89
C LYS A 159 15.54 -15.76 -15.64
N ALA A 160 16.79 -16.25 -15.75
CA ALA A 160 17.54 -16.74 -14.61
C ALA A 160 17.91 -15.60 -13.62
N SER A 161 18.31 -14.42 -14.12
CA SER A 161 18.57 -13.26 -13.27
C SER A 161 17.30 -12.77 -12.57
N ARG A 162 16.17 -12.72 -13.29
CA ARG A 162 14.87 -12.35 -12.72
C ARG A 162 14.44 -13.32 -11.62
N ALA A 163 14.54 -14.63 -11.88
CA ALA A 163 14.24 -15.65 -10.89
C ALA A 163 15.10 -15.50 -9.63
N LYS A 164 16.40 -15.21 -9.78
CA LYS A 164 17.28 -14.93 -8.66
C LYS A 164 16.83 -13.69 -7.87
N SER A 165 16.51 -12.59 -8.52
CA SER A 165 16.03 -11.38 -7.84
C SER A 165 14.72 -11.60 -7.09
N LEU A 166 13.81 -12.43 -7.61
CA LEU A 166 12.58 -12.81 -6.90
C LEU A 166 12.87 -13.66 -5.65
N ILE A 167 13.83 -14.58 -5.73
CA ILE A 167 14.28 -15.38 -4.58
C ILE A 167 14.89 -14.46 -3.53
N ASP A 168 15.79 -13.55 -3.92
CA ASP A 168 16.43 -12.61 -3.01
C ASP A 168 15.37 -11.73 -2.30
N LEU A 169 14.41 -11.17 -3.05
CA LEU A 169 13.29 -10.40 -2.48
C LEU A 169 12.42 -11.23 -1.52
N THR A 170 12.18 -12.50 -1.85
CA THR A 170 11.41 -13.41 -0.98
C THR A 170 12.15 -13.68 0.33
N LEU A 171 13.46 -13.92 0.27
CA LEU A 171 14.29 -14.10 1.46
C LEU A 171 14.34 -12.82 2.32
N GLU A 172 14.41 -11.65 1.68
CA GLU A 172 14.32 -10.37 2.38
C GLU A 172 12.96 -10.15 3.07
N LEU A 173 11.86 -10.61 2.46
CA LEU A 173 10.53 -10.57 3.07
C LEU A 173 10.46 -11.48 4.29
N VAL A 174 10.94 -12.72 4.17
CA VAL A 174 10.99 -13.67 5.30
C VAL A 174 11.83 -13.10 6.44
N THR A 175 13.00 -12.54 6.13
CA THR A 175 13.89 -11.92 7.13
C THR A 175 13.20 -10.75 7.84
N THR A 176 12.41 -9.94 7.14
CA THR A 176 11.62 -8.86 7.75
C THR A 176 10.53 -9.43 8.67
N LEU A 177 9.79 -10.46 8.25
CA LEU A 177 8.76 -11.09 9.06
C LEU A 177 9.34 -11.75 10.34
N GLU A 178 10.55 -12.31 10.27
CA GLU A 178 11.24 -12.90 11.41
C GLU A 178 11.62 -11.87 12.50
N ARG A 179 11.76 -10.59 12.14
CA ARG A 179 12.03 -9.52 13.11
C ARG A 179 10.82 -9.17 13.97
N ILE A 180 9.62 -9.56 13.56
CA ILE A 180 8.40 -9.34 14.33
C ILE A 180 8.29 -10.44 15.40
N PRO A 181 8.33 -10.09 16.71
CA PRO A 181 8.26 -11.06 17.80
C PRO A 181 7.00 -11.93 17.76
N ALA A 182 7.09 -13.13 18.33
CA ALA A 182 5.98 -14.09 18.31
C ALA A 182 4.77 -13.67 19.15
N GLU A 183 5.05 -12.89 20.17
CA GLU A 183 4.12 -12.35 21.12
C GLU A 183 3.46 -11.08 20.59
N SER A 184 3.94 -10.53 19.46
CA SER A 184 3.39 -9.30 18.91
C SER A 184 2.08 -9.54 18.17
N VAL A 185 1.09 -8.70 18.46
CA VAL A 185 -0.20 -8.73 17.77
C VAL A 185 -0.03 -8.38 16.28
N SER A 186 0.98 -7.60 15.91
CA SER A 186 1.31 -7.22 14.54
C SER A 186 1.88 -8.36 13.68
N ARG A 187 2.15 -9.53 14.28
CA ARG A 187 2.53 -10.74 13.55
C ARG A 187 1.38 -11.30 12.70
N PHE A 188 0.13 -11.07 13.10
CA PHE A 188 -1.03 -11.57 12.38
C PHE A 188 -1.40 -10.60 11.25
N ILE A 189 -1.19 -11.05 10.01
CA ILE A 189 -1.68 -10.38 8.81
C ILE A 189 -3.20 -10.46 8.84
N HIS A 190 -3.86 -9.32 8.98
CA HIS A 190 -5.31 -9.26 8.93
C HIS A 190 -5.81 -9.45 7.47
N PRO A 191 -6.95 -10.13 7.25
CA PRO A 191 -7.45 -10.46 5.91
C PRO A 191 -8.16 -9.30 5.18
N MET A 192 -7.46 -8.60 4.28
CA MET A 192 -7.95 -7.41 3.56
C MET A 192 -9.18 -7.68 2.66
#